data_AF-V6TSH4-F1
#
_entry.id   AF-V6TSH4-F1
#
_cell.length_a   1.000
_cell.length_b   1.000
_cell.length_c   1.000
_cell.angle_alpha   90.00
_cell.angle_beta   90.00
_cell.angle_gamma   90.00
#
_symmetry.space_group_name_H-M   'P 1'
#
loop_
_entity.id
_entity.type
_entity.pdbx_description
1 polymer ?
#
loop_
_entity_poly.entity_id
_entity_poly.type
_entity_poly.pdbx_seq_one_letter_code
_entity_poly.pdbx_strand_id
1 'polypeptide(L)'
;VDGYFVNSDGTTCTACDDNANCATCIGIATQCTSCKTNYLKITDSAGAFGECVAEDACTGTHFPTIDANQKKICTLCNDAATGGIADCQECSKSGTAVTCSACTPDNAKKPNKAGSKCFDCQMAGCSHCSADGVCEACDSNKVSPGGSSCMPNCPENSTASEGACICNSGFAPSGDGCAANSSGNLSTGAIAGISVTTSLSTLCC
;
A
#
# COMPACT_ATOMS: atom_id res chain seq x y z
N VAL A 1 7.09 -31.59 -28.26
CA VAL A 1 6.53 -32.67 -27.41
C VAL A 1 6.82 -32.26 -25.98
N ASP A 2 5.91 -32.46 -25.04
CA ASP A 2 6.19 -32.17 -23.64
C ASP A 2 7.45 -32.92 -23.19
N GLY A 3 8.35 -32.23 -22.49
CA GLY A 3 9.65 -32.75 -22.10
C GLY A 3 10.73 -32.74 -23.20
N TYR A 4 10.47 -32.21 -24.41
CA TYR A 4 11.48 -32.13 -25.48
C TYR A 4 11.42 -30.83 -26.28
N PHE A 5 12.58 -30.31 -26.65
CA PHE A 5 12.74 -29.20 -27.59
C PHE A 5 13.48 -29.67 -28.85
N VAL A 6 13.27 -28.98 -29.97
CA VAL A 6 14.02 -29.21 -31.21
C VAL A 6 15.25 -28.32 -31.20
N ASN A 7 16.44 -28.90 -31.36
CA ASN A 7 17.70 -28.15 -31.44
C ASN A 7 17.70 -27.19 -32.65
N SER A 8 18.60 -26.21 -32.65
CA SER A 8 18.72 -25.20 -33.72
C SER A 8 18.86 -25.78 -35.12
N ASP A 9 19.41 -27.00 -35.24
CA ASP A 9 19.60 -27.70 -36.50
C ASP A 9 18.32 -28.36 -37.04
N GLY A 10 17.21 -28.33 -36.29
CA GLY A 10 15.90 -28.80 -36.72
C GLY A 10 15.73 -30.33 -36.78
N THR A 11 16.77 -31.10 -36.50
CA THR A 11 16.82 -32.56 -36.76
C THR A 11 16.76 -33.43 -35.50
N THR A 12 17.01 -32.86 -34.32
CA THR A 12 17.16 -33.61 -33.08
C THR A 12 16.23 -33.08 -32.00
N CYS A 13 15.49 -33.99 -31.36
CA CYS A 13 14.71 -33.71 -30.16
C CYS A 13 15.57 -33.99 -28.93
N THR A 14 15.85 -32.96 -28.15
CA THR A 14 16.60 -33.07 -26.90
C THR A 14 15.64 -32.94 -25.73
N ALA A 15 15.84 -33.76 -24.70
CA ALA A 15 15.00 -33.71 -23.50
C ALA A 15 15.22 -32.42 -22.71
N CYS A 16 14.17 -31.94 -22.04
CA CYS A 16 14.27 -30.90 -21.03
C CYS A 16 14.98 -31.42 -19.79
N ASP A 17 15.50 -30.52 -18.95
CA ASP A 17 16.19 -30.90 -17.74
C ASP A 17 15.21 -31.43 -16.68
N ASP A 18 15.15 -32.76 -16.59
CA ASP A 18 14.31 -33.45 -15.62
C ASP A 18 14.70 -33.15 -14.17
N ASN A 19 16.00 -32.96 -13.90
CA ASN A 19 16.53 -32.68 -12.56
C ASN A 19 16.18 -31.25 -12.12
N ALA A 20 16.08 -30.33 -13.08
CA ALA A 20 15.58 -28.97 -12.85
C ALA A 20 14.04 -28.91 -12.72
N ASN A 21 13.32 -30.03 -12.69
CA ASN A 21 11.85 -30.07 -12.66
C ASN A 21 11.18 -29.42 -13.90
N CYS A 22 11.91 -29.33 -15.02
CA CYS A 22 11.46 -28.71 -16.25
C CYS A 22 10.44 -29.60 -16.97
N ALA A 23 9.20 -29.14 -17.15
CA ALA A 23 8.16 -29.92 -17.87
C ALA A 23 8.21 -29.64 -19.37
N THR A 24 8.35 -28.37 -19.74
CA THR A 24 8.55 -27.94 -21.12
C THR A 24 9.70 -26.94 -21.16
N CYS A 25 10.46 -26.93 -22.25
CA CYS A 25 11.62 -26.07 -22.43
C CYS A 25 11.71 -25.59 -23.89
N ILE A 26 12.50 -24.55 -24.14
CA ILE A 26 12.71 -23.98 -25.47
C ILE A 26 14.19 -23.72 -25.71
N GLY A 27 14.70 -24.04 -26.90
CA GLY A 27 16.07 -23.73 -27.32
C GLY A 27 17.16 -24.58 -26.68
N ILE A 28 17.11 -24.77 -25.35
CA ILE A 28 17.99 -25.65 -24.55
C ILE A 28 17.22 -26.27 -23.38
N ALA A 29 17.79 -27.32 -22.77
CA ALA A 29 17.12 -28.13 -21.74
C ALA A 29 16.76 -27.35 -20.45
N THR A 30 17.52 -26.32 -20.09
CA THR A 30 17.35 -25.53 -18.85
C THR A 30 16.46 -24.29 -19.01
N GLN A 31 16.08 -23.92 -20.23
CA GLN A 31 15.20 -22.79 -20.50
C GLN A 31 13.75 -23.23 -20.40
N CYS A 32 13.26 -23.33 -19.17
CA CYS A 32 11.94 -23.87 -18.90
C CYS A 32 10.84 -22.88 -19.28
N THR A 33 9.79 -23.40 -19.91
CA THR A 33 8.55 -22.67 -20.23
C THR A 33 7.37 -23.16 -19.37
N SER A 34 7.55 -24.27 -18.65
CA SER A 34 6.69 -24.71 -17.55
C SER A 34 7.40 -25.74 -16.66
N CYS A 35 6.89 -25.92 -15.46
CA CYS A 35 7.45 -26.80 -14.43
C CYS A 35 6.52 -27.96 -14.12
N LYS A 36 7.08 -29.09 -13.67
CA LYS A 36 6.31 -30.30 -13.34
C LYS A 36 5.48 -30.09 -12.07
N THR A 37 6.17 -29.73 -10.99
CA THR A 37 5.59 -29.54 -9.64
C THR A 37 5.93 -28.19 -9.02
N ASN A 38 7.04 -27.61 -9.46
CA ASN A 38 7.60 -26.33 -9.00
C ASN A 38 6.93 -25.11 -9.65
N TYR A 39 7.34 -23.91 -9.25
CA TYR A 39 6.86 -22.64 -9.78
C TYR A 39 7.81 -22.15 -10.87
N LEU A 40 7.26 -21.71 -12.01
CA LEU A 40 8.07 -21.08 -13.06
C LEU A 40 8.38 -19.63 -12.68
N LYS A 41 9.66 -19.30 -12.52
CA LYS A 41 10.16 -17.93 -12.36
C LYS A 41 10.81 -17.50 -13.65
N ILE A 42 10.18 -16.57 -14.36
CA ILE A 42 10.74 -16.00 -15.59
C ILE A 42 12.04 -15.26 -15.27
N THR A 43 13.12 -15.64 -15.95
CA THR A 43 14.46 -15.05 -15.79
C THR A 43 14.93 -14.37 -17.08
N ASP A 44 14.29 -14.67 -18.20
CA ASP A 44 14.53 -14.04 -19.48
C ASP A 44 13.83 -12.68 -19.59
N SER A 45 14.54 -11.67 -20.07
CA SER A 45 14.01 -10.32 -20.27
C SER A 45 12.92 -10.24 -21.34
N ALA A 46 12.89 -11.17 -22.30
CA ALA A 46 11.82 -11.24 -23.31
C ALA A 46 10.58 -12.01 -22.80
N GLY A 47 10.64 -12.58 -21.59
CA GLY A 47 9.55 -13.34 -20.98
C GLY A 47 9.34 -14.73 -21.59
N ALA A 48 10.29 -15.23 -22.38
CA ALA A 48 10.11 -16.47 -23.12
C ALA A 48 10.33 -17.73 -22.26
N PHE A 49 11.25 -17.66 -21.30
CA PHE A 49 11.61 -18.79 -20.44
C PHE A 49 12.05 -18.35 -19.05
N GLY A 50 12.21 -19.34 -18.17
CA GLY A 50 12.61 -19.16 -16.79
C GLY A 50 13.20 -20.41 -16.16
N GLU A 51 13.28 -20.36 -14.84
CA GLU A 51 13.75 -21.44 -13.99
C GLU A 51 12.61 -21.99 -13.14
N CYS A 52 12.66 -23.28 -12.83
CA CYS A 52 11.69 -23.94 -11.96
C CYS A 52 12.17 -23.91 -10.51
N VAL A 53 11.50 -23.14 -9.67
CA VAL A 53 11.91 -22.89 -8.29
C VAL A 53 10.88 -23.39 -7.28
N ALA A 54 11.31 -23.60 -6.03
CA ALA A 54 10.41 -23.90 -4.93
C ALA A 54 9.47 -22.70 -4.64
N GLU A 55 8.34 -22.96 -3.98
CA GLU A 55 7.32 -21.93 -3.70
C GLU A 55 7.86 -20.75 -2.89
N ASP A 56 8.71 -21.03 -1.90
CA ASP A 56 9.36 -20.06 -1.01
C ASP A 56 10.45 -19.22 -1.70
N ALA A 57 10.87 -19.61 -2.91
CA ALA A 57 11.78 -18.81 -3.73
C ALA A 57 11.07 -17.73 -4.56
N CYS A 58 9.73 -17.75 -4.62
CA CYS A 58 8.92 -16.66 -5.15
C CYS A 58 8.75 -15.56 -4.08
N THR A 59 9.82 -14.83 -3.75
CA THR A 59 9.81 -13.78 -2.72
C THR A 59 10.47 -12.49 -3.20
N GLY A 60 10.28 -11.39 -2.46
CA GLY A 60 10.83 -10.07 -2.78
C GLY A 60 9.96 -9.37 -3.81
N THR A 61 10.38 -9.35 -5.07
CA THR A 61 9.63 -8.73 -6.18
C THR A 61 8.59 -9.64 -6.82
N HIS A 62 8.51 -10.89 -6.34
CA HIS A 62 7.57 -11.89 -6.84
C HIS A 62 6.85 -12.59 -5.69
N PHE A 63 5.72 -13.22 -6.00
CA PHE A 63 4.99 -14.12 -5.11
C PHE A 63 4.49 -15.36 -5.85
N PRO A 64 4.26 -16.49 -5.15
CA PRO A 64 3.79 -17.72 -5.80
C PRO A 64 2.29 -17.62 -6.09
N THR A 65 1.90 -17.96 -7.31
CA THR A 65 0.48 -18.01 -7.70
C THR A 65 0.21 -19.08 -8.76
N ILE A 66 -1.06 -19.24 -9.09
CA ILE A 66 -1.53 -20.11 -10.16
C ILE A 66 -2.15 -19.20 -11.23
N ASP A 67 -1.70 -19.34 -12.47
CA ASP A 67 -2.23 -18.56 -13.59
C ASP A 67 -3.61 -19.06 -14.06
N ALA A 68 -4.21 -18.37 -15.03
CA ALA A 68 -5.51 -18.74 -15.59
C ALA A 68 -5.53 -20.13 -16.26
N ASN A 69 -4.37 -20.67 -16.61
CA ASN A 69 -4.18 -21.99 -17.22
C ASN A 69 -3.83 -23.07 -16.19
N GLN A 70 -3.97 -22.78 -14.89
CA GLN A 70 -3.63 -23.67 -13.78
C GLN A 70 -2.12 -24.00 -13.67
N LYS A 71 -1.25 -23.14 -14.21
CA LYS A 71 0.21 -23.27 -14.07
C LYS A 71 0.71 -22.54 -12.83
N LYS A 72 1.61 -23.17 -12.09
CA LYS A 72 2.32 -22.57 -10.96
C LYS A 72 3.41 -21.61 -11.46
N ILE A 73 3.31 -20.34 -11.09
CA ILE A 73 4.23 -19.28 -11.53
C ILE A 73 4.66 -18.41 -10.36
N CYS A 74 5.90 -17.93 -10.37
CA CYS A 74 6.30 -16.77 -9.60
C CYS A 74 5.91 -15.52 -10.40
N THR A 75 4.90 -14.81 -9.93
CA THR A 75 4.37 -13.60 -10.58
C THR A 75 4.97 -12.36 -9.93
N LEU A 76 5.07 -11.26 -10.68
CA LEU A 76 5.48 -9.96 -10.16
C LEU A 76 4.48 -9.39 -9.14
N CYS A 77 4.97 -8.73 -8.11
CA CYS A 77 4.14 -8.10 -7.08
C CYS A 77 3.17 -7.05 -7.62
N ASN A 78 3.50 -6.37 -8.72
CA ASN A 78 2.65 -5.37 -9.36
C ASN A 78 1.74 -5.90 -10.48
N ASP A 79 1.72 -7.21 -10.74
CA ASP A 79 0.84 -7.79 -11.75
C ASP A 79 -0.56 -8.05 -11.18
N ALA A 80 -1.44 -7.05 -11.34
CA ALA A 80 -2.83 -7.13 -10.92
C ALA A 80 -3.63 -8.24 -11.62
N ALA A 81 -3.23 -8.69 -12.81
CA ALA A 81 -3.95 -9.73 -13.55
C ALA A 81 -3.81 -11.10 -12.89
N THR A 82 -2.74 -11.32 -12.12
CA THR A 82 -2.43 -12.58 -11.43
C THR A 82 -2.50 -12.47 -9.90
N GLY A 83 -3.13 -11.41 -9.40
CA GLY A 83 -3.43 -11.19 -7.97
C GLY A 83 -2.44 -10.30 -7.24
N GLY A 84 -1.53 -9.63 -7.96
CA GLY A 84 -0.64 -8.61 -7.41
C GLY A 84 -1.36 -7.30 -7.08
N ILE A 85 -0.60 -6.37 -6.52
CA ILE A 85 -1.07 -5.05 -6.08
C ILE A 85 -0.46 -4.01 -7.01
N ALA A 86 -1.28 -3.21 -7.70
CA ALA A 86 -0.79 -2.15 -8.57
C ALA A 86 0.25 -1.26 -7.86
N ASP A 87 1.32 -0.90 -8.58
CA ASP A 87 2.45 -0.13 -8.07
C ASP A 87 3.22 -0.77 -6.90
N CYS A 88 3.01 -2.06 -6.61
CA CYS A 88 3.77 -2.76 -5.56
C CYS A 88 5.09 -3.32 -6.08
N GLN A 89 6.20 -2.83 -5.53
CA GLN A 89 7.55 -3.25 -5.90
C GLN A 89 7.99 -4.52 -5.16
N GLU A 90 7.69 -4.60 -3.86
CA GLU A 90 8.00 -5.76 -3.03
C GLU A 90 6.77 -6.22 -2.27
N CYS A 91 6.58 -7.53 -2.23
CA CYS A 91 5.44 -8.14 -1.58
C CYS A 91 5.78 -9.47 -0.92
N SER A 92 4.88 -9.87 -0.04
CA SER A 92 4.86 -11.20 0.56
C SER A 92 3.47 -11.80 0.44
N LYS A 93 3.40 -13.13 0.42
CA LYS A 93 2.13 -13.86 0.37
C LYS A 93 1.98 -14.76 1.58
N SER A 94 0.81 -14.69 2.20
CA SER A 94 0.40 -15.57 3.29
C SER A 94 -0.99 -16.11 3.00
N GLY A 95 -1.10 -17.44 2.81
CA GLY A 95 -2.31 -18.06 2.30
C GLY A 95 -2.69 -17.49 0.93
N THR A 96 -3.87 -16.90 0.83
CA THR A 96 -4.36 -16.26 -0.40
C THR A 96 -4.09 -14.75 -0.46
N ALA A 97 -3.62 -14.14 0.63
CA ALA A 97 -3.41 -12.69 0.71
C ALA A 97 -2.00 -12.31 0.28
N VAL A 98 -1.89 -11.35 -0.64
CA VAL A 98 -0.64 -10.66 -0.99
C VAL A 98 -0.61 -9.34 -0.23
N THR A 99 0.53 -9.02 0.36
CA THR A 99 0.76 -7.77 1.09
C THR A 99 2.00 -7.08 0.55
N CYS A 100 1.89 -5.78 0.33
CA CYS A 100 2.91 -4.92 -0.22
C CYS A 100 3.76 -4.29 0.89
N SER A 101 5.08 -4.43 0.81
CA SER A 101 6.03 -3.80 1.72
C SER A 101 6.71 -2.56 1.14
N ALA A 102 6.83 -2.48 -0.19
CA ALA A 102 7.41 -1.34 -0.89
C ALA A 102 6.65 -1.04 -2.18
N CYS A 103 6.50 0.25 -2.49
CA CYS A 103 5.76 0.73 -3.66
C CYS A 103 6.71 1.42 -4.66
N THR A 104 6.33 1.42 -5.93
CA THR A 104 7.02 2.11 -7.01
C THR A 104 6.15 3.26 -7.57
N PRO A 105 6.72 4.44 -7.89
CA PRO A 105 8.12 4.80 -7.72
C PRO A 105 8.50 5.04 -6.26
N ASP A 106 9.71 4.63 -5.92
CA ASP A 106 10.26 4.71 -4.56
C ASP A 106 10.16 6.14 -4.00
N ASN A 107 9.83 6.24 -2.71
CA ASN A 107 9.67 7.50 -1.96
C ASN A 107 8.55 8.43 -2.44
N ALA A 108 7.95 8.21 -3.61
CA ALA A 108 6.76 8.91 -4.05
C ALA A 108 5.48 8.21 -3.59
N LYS A 109 5.51 6.87 -3.55
CA LYS A 109 4.40 6.04 -3.08
C LYS A 109 4.75 5.26 -1.84
N LYS A 110 3.75 5.01 -0.99
CA LYS A 110 3.87 4.18 0.20
C LYS A 110 2.65 3.28 0.35
N PRO A 111 2.80 2.08 0.93
CA PRO A 111 1.67 1.20 1.15
C PRO A 111 0.78 1.76 2.27
N ASN A 112 -0.49 1.38 2.31
CA ASN A 112 -1.26 1.46 3.54
C ASN A 112 -0.75 0.48 4.59
N LYS A 113 -1.16 0.65 5.85
CA LYS A 113 -0.74 -0.21 6.96
C LYS A 113 -1.12 -1.69 6.75
N ALA A 114 -2.21 -1.95 6.05
CA ALA A 114 -2.62 -3.30 5.67
C ALA A 114 -1.78 -3.91 4.54
N GLY A 115 -0.96 -3.12 3.84
CA GLY A 115 -0.18 -3.55 2.68
C GLY A 115 -1.05 -3.92 1.47
N SER A 116 -2.30 -3.50 1.40
CA SER A 116 -3.22 -3.89 0.32
C SER A 116 -3.19 -2.96 -0.88
N LYS A 117 -2.67 -1.74 -0.73
CA LYS A 117 -2.58 -0.73 -1.79
C LYS A 117 -1.39 0.20 -1.59
N CYS A 118 -0.89 0.76 -2.68
CA CYS A 118 0.06 1.85 -2.73
C CYS A 118 -0.65 3.18 -3.02
N PHE A 119 -0.23 4.25 -2.33
CA PHE A 119 -0.79 5.59 -2.47
C PHE A 119 0.31 6.62 -2.66
N ASP A 120 0.00 7.73 -3.34
CA ASP A 120 0.90 8.88 -3.47
C ASP A 120 1.10 9.51 -2.09
N CYS A 121 2.32 9.42 -1.56
CA CYS A 121 2.62 9.63 -0.15
C CYS A 121 4.01 10.27 0.03
N GLN A 122 4.10 11.56 -0.31
CA GLN A 122 5.36 12.32 -0.31
C GLN A 122 5.65 13.07 1.00
N MET A 123 4.80 12.88 2.02
CA MET A 123 4.93 13.55 3.31
C MET A 123 6.18 13.05 4.06
N ALA A 124 7.04 13.97 4.46
CA ALA A 124 8.24 13.65 5.21
C ALA A 124 7.89 12.95 6.53
N GLY A 125 8.53 11.81 6.78
CA GLY A 125 8.33 11.01 7.99
C GLY A 125 7.02 10.21 8.04
N CYS A 126 6.21 10.23 6.97
CA CYS A 126 5.07 9.32 6.85
C CYS A 126 5.55 7.95 6.36
N SER A 127 5.18 6.88 7.06
CA SER A 127 5.55 5.49 6.73
C SER A 127 4.48 4.78 5.91
N HIS A 128 3.20 5.11 6.16
CA HIS A 128 2.05 4.53 5.47
C HIS A 128 1.00 5.58 5.13
N CYS A 129 0.34 5.43 3.98
CA CYS A 129 -0.77 6.29 3.60
C CYS A 129 -2.06 5.48 3.44
N SER A 130 -3.18 6.03 3.90
CA SER A 130 -4.50 5.41 3.76
C SER A 130 -5.24 5.85 2.49
N ALA A 131 -4.83 7.00 1.94
CA ALA A 131 -5.23 7.55 0.66
C ALA A 131 -4.11 8.46 0.14
N ASP A 132 -4.22 8.92 -1.11
CA ASP A 132 -3.26 9.88 -1.68
C ASP A 132 -3.21 11.15 -0.82
N GLY A 133 -2.02 11.49 -0.33
CA GLY A 133 -1.80 12.63 0.55
C GLY A 133 -2.37 12.49 1.97
N VAL A 134 -2.85 11.31 2.39
CA VAL A 134 -3.38 11.07 3.74
C VAL A 134 -2.54 10.03 4.48
N CYS A 135 -1.70 10.52 5.38
CA CYS A 135 -0.84 9.71 6.22
C CYS A 135 -1.66 8.89 7.22
N GLU A 136 -1.37 7.59 7.29
CA GLU A 136 -1.97 6.63 8.21
C GLU A 136 -1.04 6.30 9.38
N ALA A 137 0.28 6.34 9.14
CA ALA A 137 1.28 6.12 10.17
C ALA A 137 2.56 6.88 9.85
N CYS A 138 3.26 7.32 10.89
CA CYS A 138 4.56 7.99 10.79
C CYS A 138 5.70 7.03 11.15
N ASP A 139 6.89 7.24 10.59
CA ASP A 139 8.13 6.54 10.97
C ASP A 139 8.49 6.84 12.43
N SER A 140 8.31 8.10 12.80
CA SER A 140 8.39 8.66 14.14
C SER A 140 7.41 9.82 14.22
N ASN A 141 6.97 10.19 15.42
CA ASN A 141 5.93 11.20 15.66
C ASN A 141 4.50 10.70 15.51
N LYS A 142 3.54 11.63 15.58
CA LYS A 142 2.10 11.35 15.53
C LYS A 142 1.52 11.88 14.24
N VAL A 143 0.60 11.13 13.65
CA VAL A 143 -0.17 11.59 12.48
C VAL A 143 -1.03 12.79 12.90
N SER A 144 -1.03 13.85 12.10
CA SER A 144 -1.86 15.03 12.36
C SER A 144 -3.36 14.69 12.26
N PRO A 145 -4.27 15.48 12.85
CA PRO A 145 -5.71 15.15 12.83
C PRO A 145 -6.30 14.96 11.43
N GLY A 146 -5.83 15.72 10.44
CA GLY A 146 -6.24 15.57 9.04
C GLY A 146 -5.38 14.62 8.22
N GLY A 147 -4.37 13.98 8.82
CA GLY A 147 -3.46 13.06 8.14
C GLY A 147 -2.46 13.73 7.18
N SER A 148 -2.36 15.06 7.16
CA SER A 148 -1.51 15.78 6.20
C SER A 148 -0.03 15.88 6.61
N SER A 149 0.31 15.52 7.85
CA SER A 149 1.70 15.59 8.33
C SER A 149 1.96 14.68 9.53
N CYS A 150 3.24 14.56 9.88
CA CYS A 150 3.74 13.88 11.07
C CYS A 150 4.31 14.91 12.04
N MET A 151 3.78 14.96 13.26
CA MET A 151 4.07 16.00 14.24
C MET A 151 4.44 15.44 15.62
N PRO A 152 5.47 15.99 16.29
CA PRO A 152 5.96 15.44 17.56
C PRO A 152 4.92 15.54 18.67
N ASN A 153 4.14 16.62 18.68
CA ASN A 153 3.10 16.90 19.65
C ASN A 153 1.79 17.19 18.93
N CYS A 154 0.67 16.84 19.58
CA CYS A 154 -0.65 17.14 19.06
C CYS A 154 -1.01 18.61 19.26
N PRO A 155 -1.76 19.21 18.31
CA PRO A 155 -2.17 20.61 18.39
C PRO A 155 -3.21 20.82 19.51
N GLU A 156 -3.53 22.09 19.77
CA GLU A 156 -4.61 22.43 20.69
C GLU A 156 -5.94 21.76 20.29
N ASN A 157 -6.77 21.48 21.29
CA ASN A 157 -8.06 20.80 21.13
C ASN A 157 -7.96 19.39 20.52
N SER A 158 -6.83 18.72 20.72
CA SER A 158 -6.63 17.32 20.35
C SER A 158 -5.85 16.55 21.41
N THR A 159 -5.91 15.22 21.33
CA THR A 159 -5.19 14.30 22.22
C THR A 159 -4.48 13.23 21.41
N ALA A 160 -3.34 12.77 21.92
CA ALA A 160 -2.59 11.69 21.31
C ALA A 160 -3.27 10.34 21.60
N SER A 161 -3.50 9.54 20.57
CA SER A 161 -4.00 8.18 20.68
C SER A 161 -3.36 7.31 19.61
N GLU A 162 -2.76 6.19 20.01
CA GLU A 162 -2.18 5.18 19.10
C GLU A 162 -1.24 5.72 18.00
N GLY A 163 -0.49 6.79 18.29
CA GLY A 163 0.42 7.40 17.31
C GLY A 163 -0.26 8.36 16.33
N ALA A 164 -1.49 8.80 16.62
CA ALA A 164 -2.19 9.86 15.90
C ALA A 164 -2.70 10.93 16.86
N CYS A 165 -3.03 12.11 16.34
CA CYS A 165 -3.67 13.20 17.06
C CYS A 165 -5.16 13.24 16.72
N ILE A 166 -6.01 13.06 17.73
CA ILE A 166 -7.46 12.99 17.57
C ILE A 166 -8.08 14.26 18.13
N CYS A 167 -8.91 14.95 17.35
CA CYS A 167 -9.62 16.13 17.82
C CYS A 167 -10.57 15.79 18.97
N ASN A 168 -10.57 16.63 20.00
CA ASN A 168 -11.47 16.51 21.14
C ASN A 168 -12.92 16.76 20.72
N SER A 169 -13.86 16.32 21.56
CA SER A 169 -15.30 16.53 21.32
C SER A 169 -15.62 18.01 21.07
N GLY A 170 -16.40 18.27 20.01
CA GLY A 170 -16.72 19.63 19.56
C GLY A 170 -15.77 20.20 18.52
N PHE A 171 -14.68 19.51 18.19
CA PHE A 171 -13.73 19.89 17.15
C PHE A 171 -13.64 18.82 16.05
N ALA A 172 -13.35 19.26 14.84
CA ALA A 172 -13.12 18.41 13.67
C ALA A 172 -11.75 18.71 13.05
N PRO A 173 -11.12 17.72 12.38
CA PRO A 173 -9.87 17.94 11.66
C PRO A 173 -9.97 19.07 10.64
N SER A 174 -8.95 19.94 10.63
CA SER A 174 -8.78 21.00 9.65
C SER A 174 -7.29 21.12 9.32
N GLY A 175 -6.87 20.38 8.29
CA GLY A 175 -5.46 20.17 7.98
C GLY A 175 -4.73 19.54 9.17
N ASP A 176 -3.67 20.20 9.63
CA ASP A 176 -2.87 19.74 10.76
C ASP A 176 -3.46 20.10 12.13
N GLY A 177 -4.57 20.83 12.17
CA GLY A 177 -5.21 21.31 13.38
C GLY A 177 -6.61 20.75 13.60
N CYS A 178 -7.24 21.25 14.67
CA CYS A 178 -8.63 20.99 15.01
C CYS A 178 -9.40 22.31 15.02
N ALA A 179 -10.49 22.37 14.27
CA ALA A 179 -11.38 23.53 14.21
C ALA A 179 -12.70 23.21 14.89
N ALA A 180 -13.30 24.19 15.57
CA ALA A 180 -14.61 24.01 16.20
C ALA A 180 -15.65 23.64 15.14
N ASN A 181 -16.49 22.66 15.46
CA ASN A 181 -17.51 22.20 14.53
C ASN A 181 -18.61 23.26 14.41
N SER A 182 -18.79 23.85 13.22
CA SER A 182 -19.82 24.88 12.97
C SER A 182 -21.26 24.39 13.19
N SER A 183 -21.47 23.08 13.44
CA SER A 183 -22.79 22.47 13.61
C SER A 183 -23.19 22.18 15.07
N GLY A 184 -22.42 22.64 16.07
CA GLY A 184 -22.73 22.48 17.49
C GLY A 184 -23.09 23.81 18.16
N ASN A 185 -24.36 24.20 18.06
CA ASN A 185 -25.11 25.03 19.02
C ASN A 185 -24.24 25.89 19.96
N LEU A 186 -24.11 27.19 19.69
CA LEU A 186 -23.75 28.14 20.73
C LEU A 186 -24.82 28.05 21.82
N SER A 187 -24.63 27.17 22.79
CA SER A 187 -25.22 27.35 24.10
C SER A 187 -24.46 28.52 24.72
N THR A 188 -24.80 29.72 24.26
CA THR A 188 -24.53 30.96 24.95
C THR A 188 -25.38 30.88 26.20
N GLY A 189 -24.83 30.26 27.25
CA GLY A 189 -25.34 30.36 28.60
C GLY A 189 -25.59 31.83 28.90
N ALA A 190 -26.80 32.09 29.36
CA ALA A 190 -27.36 33.40 29.63
C ALA A 190 -26.41 34.33 30.40
N ILE A 191 -26.36 35.60 29.98
CA ILE A 191 -26.22 36.71 30.93
C ILE A 191 -27.52 37.51 30.84
N ALA A 192 -28.53 37.03 31.56
CA ALA A 192 -29.71 37.81 31.88
C ALA A 192 -29.37 38.72 33.06
N GLY A 193 -29.39 40.03 32.82
CA GLY A 193 -29.75 41.06 33.79
C GLY A 193 -28.68 41.56 34.75
N ILE A 194 -28.20 42.79 34.53
CA ILE A 194 -28.33 43.85 35.54
C ILE A 194 -28.90 45.09 34.84
N SER A 195 -30.15 45.43 35.17
CA SER A 195 -30.74 46.76 34.98
C SER A 195 -30.21 47.68 36.07
N VAL A 196 -29.74 48.88 35.71
CA VAL A 196 -29.74 50.02 36.64
C VAL A 196 -30.33 51.22 35.93
N THR A 197 -31.26 51.83 36.65
CA THR A 197 -32.27 52.80 36.25
C THR A 197 -31.75 54.22 36.06
N THR A 198 -32.50 54.94 35.24
CA THR A 198 -32.59 56.38 34.97
C THR A 198 -32.33 57.36 36.13
N SER A 199 -31.73 58.51 35.81
CA SER A 199 -32.18 59.86 36.23
C SER A 199 -31.47 60.90 35.35
N LEU A 200 -32.11 61.48 34.32
CA LEU A 200 -33.01 62.63 34.33
C LEU A 200 -32.39 63.91 34.94
N SER A 201 -31.97 64.84 34.07
CA SER A 201 -32.46 66.24 34.00
C SER A 201 -31.43 67.13 33.27
N THR A 202 -31.72 67.62 32.05
CA THR A 202 -32.44 68.87 31.76
C THR A 202 -31.49 70.08 31.70
N LEU A 203 -31.36 70.75 30.54
CA LEU A 203 -32.04 72.03 30.22
C LEU A 203 -31.36 72.80 29.07
N CYS A 204 -32.19 73.19 28.08
CA CYS A 204 -32.26 74.37 27.19
C CYS A 204 -31.00 75.22 26.87
N CYS A 205 -30.89 75.88 25.71
CA CYS A 205 -31.85 76.35 24.70
C CYS A 205 -31.33 76.08 23.28
#